data_AF-A0A8S2YH80-F1
#
_entry.id   AF-A0A8S2YH80-F1
#
_cell.length_a   1.000
_cell.length_b   1.000
_cell.length_c   1.000
_cell.angle_alpha   90.00
_cell.angle_beta   90.00
_cell.angle_gamma   90.00
#
_symmetry.space_group_name_H-M   'P 1'
#
loop_
_entity.id
_entity.type
_entity.pdbx_description
1 polymer ?
#
loop_
_entity_poly.entity_id
_entity_poly.type
_entity_poly.pdbx_seq_one_letter_code
_entity_poly.pdbx_strand_id
1 'polypeptide(L)'
;FGEVTTGSDITNDKYDGLIGMGFASQTKDGQNPVVYQLYQLKQITAPQFSFYLSTAAKESKNGGELILGGVDKSKFTGSITWTPVTVAFYWQFSLT
;
A
#
# COMPACT_ATOMS: atom_id res chain seq x y z
N PHE A 1 14.51 -6.89 -2.67
CA PHE A 1 13.67 -7.39 -1.56
C PHE A 1 14.58 -8.02 -0.51
N GLY A 2 14.11 -8.20 0.73
CA GLY A 2 14.86 -8.87 1.78
C GLY A 2 14.48 -10.34 1.87
N GLU A 3 15.46 -11.23 1.92
CA GLU A 3 15.26 -12.64 2.25
C GLU A 3 15.34 -12.82 3.77
N VAL A 4 14.29 -13.37 4.37
CA VAL A 4 14.24 -13.61 5.82
C VAL A 4 14.64 -15.06 6.08
N THR A 5 15.79 -15.26 6.75
CA THR A 5 16.31 -16.59 7.11
C THR A 5 16.07 -16.95 8.57
N THR A 6 15.71 -15.95 9.40
CA THR A 6 15.32 -16.11 10.81
C THR A 6 14.22 -15.11 11.15
N GLY A 7 13.14 -15.56 11.80
CA GLY A 7 12.02 -14.69 12.21
C GLY A 7 10.85 -15.50 12.76
N SER A 8 10.41 -15.19 13.98
CA SER A 8 9.34 -15.91 14.69
C SER A 8 7.92 -15.44 14.30
N ASP A 9 7.80 -14.19 13.86
CA ASP A 9 6.53 -13.45 13.97
C ASP A 9 5.55 -13.71 12.81
N ILE A 10 5.98 -14.35 11.72
CA ILE A 10 5.12 -14.69 10.57
C ILE A 10 4.80 -16.18 10.46
N THR A 11 5.36 -17.02 11.34
CA THR A 11 5.29 -18.49 11.23
C THR A 11 3.88 -19.06 11.45
N ASN A 12 3.00 -18.31 12.12
CA ASN A 12 1.60 -18.69 12.38
C ASN A 12 0.59 -17.75 11.70
N ASP A 13 1.06 -16.82 10.88
CA ASP A 13 0.21 -15.88 10.16
C ASP A 13 -0.30 -16.47 8.84
N LYS A 14 -1.35 -15.86 8.28
CA LYS A 14 -1.92 -16.28 6.99
C LYS A 14 -1.15 -15.73 5.76
N TYR A 15 -0.03 -15.04 5.98
CA TYR A 15 0.73 -14.37 4.94
C TYR A 15 2.22 -14.69 5.09
N ASP A 16 2.92 -14.79 3.96
CA ASP A 16 4.34 -15.20 3.91
C ASP A 16 5.32 -14.03 4.07
N GLY A 17 4.84 -12.79 3.99
CA GLY A 17 5.71 -11.62 4.09
C GLY A 17 4.99 -10.29 3.96
N LEU A 18 5.78 -9.22 3.93
CA LEU A 18 5.31 -7.84 3.93
C LEU A 18 5.80 -7.09 2.69
N ILE A 19 4.90 -6.32 2.07
CA ILE A 19 5.24 -5.38 1.00
C ILE A 19 5.14 -3.97 1.57
N GLY A 20 6.29 -3.31 1.71
CA GLY A 20 6.35 -1.92 2.16
C GLY A 20 5.84 -0.96 1.09
N MET A 21 4.80 -0.19 1.42
CA MET A 21 4.24 0.86 0.56
C MET A 21 4.59 2.28 1.05
N GLY A 22 5.65 2.41 1.86
CA GLY A 22 6.12 3.67 2.43
C GLY A 22 7.06 4.46 1.50
N PHE A 23 7.70 5.48 2.05
CA PHE A 23 8.63 6.34 1.33
C PHE A 23 10.04 5.72 1.23
N ALA A 24 10.83 6.15 0.25
CA ALA A 24 12.22 5.70 0.08
C ALA A 24 13.09 5.98 1.32
N SER A 25 12.77 7.04 2.07
CA SER A 25 13.38 7.40 3.36
C SER A 25 13.26 6.33 4.45
N GLN A 26 12.38 5.34 4.28
CA GLN A 26 12.23 4.17 5.16
C GLN A 26 12.96 2.92 4.68
N THR A 27 13.52 2.95 3.48
CA THR A 27 14.18 1.77 2.93
C THR A 27 15.63 1.72 3.41
N LYS A 28 16.10 0.51 3.71
CA LYS A 28 17.44 0.27 4.28
C LYS A 28 18.58 0.88 3.45
N ASP A 29 18.40 0.96 2.12
CA ASP A 29 19.41 1.46 1.18
C ASP A 29 18.87 2.56 0.24
N GLY A 30 17.79 3.24 0.61
CA GLY A 30 17.17 4.27 -0.26
C GLY A 30 16.54 3.71 -1.55
N GLN A 31 16.22 2.42 -1.58
CA GLN A 31 15.59 1.76 -2.73
C GLN A 31 14.23 2.40 -3.06
N ASN A 32 13.91 2.47 -4.35
CA ASN A 32 12.61 2.99 -4.79
C ASN A 32 11.48 2.09 -4.26
N PRO A 33 10.43 2.66 -3.65
CA PRO A 33 9.24 1.90 -3.27
C PRO A 33 8.59 1.24 -4.49
N VAL A 34 7.91 0.11 -4.26
CA VAL A 34 7.33 -0.73 -5.32
C VAL A 34 6.49 0.06 -6.32
N VAL A 35 5.60 0.94 -5.82
CA VAL A 35 4.71 1.75 -6.66
C VAL A 35 5.50 2.70 -7.56
N TYR A 36 6.54 3.34 -7.03
CA TYR A 36 7.41 4.21 -7.79
C TYR A 36 8.19 3.45 -8.86
N GLN A 37 8.68 2.25 -8.54
CA GLN A 37 9.38 1.41 -9.48
C GLN A 37 8.47 0.97 -10.64
N LEU A 38 7.24 0.53 -10.33
CA LEU A 38 6.25 0.15 -11.35
C LEU A 38 5.90 1.32 -12.28
N TYR A 39 5.79 2.53 -11.71
CA TYR A 39 5.54 3.73 -12.49
C TYR A 39 6.71 4.06 -13.43
N GLN A 40 7.95 4.00 -12.93
CA GLN A 40 9.16 4.22 -13.76
C GLN A 40 9.29 3.19 -14.90
N LEU A 41 8.91 1.95 -14.63
CA LEU A 41 8.86 0.86 -15.62
C LEU A 41 7.64 0.93 -16.55
N LYS A 42 6.82 1.99 -16.45
CA LYS A 42 5.60 2.21 -17.24
C LYS A 42 4.58 1.06 -17.17
N GLN A 43 4.57 0.32 -16.06
CA GLN A 43 3.62 -0.77 -15.81
C GLN A 43 2.30 -0.26 -15.24
N ILE A 44 2.31 0.95 -14.66
CA ILE A 44 1.12 1.65 -14.18
C ILE A 44 1.13 3.08 -14.70
N THR A 45 -0.06 3.69 -14.82
CA THR A 45 -0.25 5.00 -15.46
C THR A 45 -0.01 6.18 -14.52
N ALA A 46 -0.03 5.96 -13.21
CA ALA A 46 0.20 7.00 -12.20
C ALA A 46 0.96 6.43 -10.99
N PRO A 47 1.79 7.23 -10.29
CA PRO A 47 2.53 6.80 -9.09
C PRO A 47 1.63 6.85 -7.84
N GLN A 48 0.49 6.16 -7.88
CA GLN A 48 -0.50 6.12 -6.80
C GLN A 48 -0.98 4.68 -6.54
N PHE A 49 -1.57 4.45 -5.38
CA PHE A 49 -2.27 3.20 -5.07
C PHE A 49 -3.47 3.49 -4.17
N SER A 50 -4.42 2.56 -4.12
CA SER A 50 -5.60 2.67 -3.26
C SER A 50 -5.98 1.34 -2.65
N PHE A 51 -6.54 1.41 -1.45
CA PHE A 51 -7.09 0.25 -0.75
C PHE A 51 -8.60 0.39 -0.62
N TYR A 52 -9.31 -0.69 -0.93
CA TYR A 52 -10.65 -0.95 -0.43
C TYR A 52 -10.57 -2.11 0.54
N LEU A 53 -11.12 -1.96 1.74
CA LEU A 53 -11.19 -3.02 2.75
C LEU A 53 -12.65 -3.26 3.10
N SER A 54 -13.12 -4.49 2.87
CA SER A 54 -14.51 -4.86 3.17
C SER A 54 -14.71 -4.95 4.67
N THR A 55 -15.78 -4.34 5.18
CA THR A 55 -16.21 -4.49 6.57
C THR A 55 -17.20 -5.65 6.76
N ALA A 56 -17.66 -6.28 5.67
CA ALA A 56 -18.57 -7.41 5.73
C ALA A 56 -17.86 -8.60 6.40
N ALA A 57 -18.39 -9.01 7.56
CA ALA A 57 -17.77 -9.99 8.45
C ALA A 57 -17.38 -11.28 7.71
N LYS A 58 -16.08 -11.63 7.76
CA LYS A 58 -15.40 -12.93 7.61
C LYS A 58 -15.76 -13.89 6.44
N GLU A 59 -16.82 -13.68 5.68
CA GLU A 59 -17.44 -14.70 4.81
C GLU A 59 -17.55 -14.28 3.33
N SER A 60 -17.28 -13.02 2.97
CA SER A 60 -17.28 -12.63 1.56
C SER A 60 -15.98 -13.06 0.88
N LYS A 61 -16.06 -13.75 -0.26
CA LYS A 61 -14.91 -14.17 -1.09
C LYS A 61 -13.92 -13.04 -1.44
N ASN A 62 -14.34 -11.78 -1.33
CA ASN A 62 -13.54 -10.59 -1.59
C ASN A 62 -13.37 -9.76 -0.30
N GLY A 63 -12.29 -10.00 0.46
CA GLY A 63 -11.99 -9.29 1.72
C GLY A 63 -11.46 -7.85 1.53
N GLY A 64 -10.94 -7.53 0.35
CA GLY A 64 -10.42 -6.22 0.02
C GLY A 64 -9.82 -6.19 -1.38
N GLU A 65 -9.37 -5.02 -1.79
CA GLU A 65 -8.75 -4.77 -3.09
C GLU A 65 -7.64 -3.74 -2.95
N LEU A 66 -6.50 -4.02 -3.59
CA LEU A 66 -5.41 -3.07 -3.80
C LEU A 66 -5.34 -2.76 -5.29
N ILE A 67 -5.36 -1.48 -5.65
CA ILE A 67 -5.13 -1.01 -7.01
C ILE A 67 -3.83 -0.24 -7.06
N LEU A 68 -3.00 -0.56 -8.06
CA LEU A 68 -1.78 0.16 -8.39
C LEU A 68 -2.05 1.02 -9.63
N GLY A 69 -1.79 2.32 -9.54
CA GLY A 69 -1.97 3.29 -10.62
C GLY A 69 -3.34 3.95 -10.72
N GLY A 70 -4.27 3.66 -9.81
CA GLY A 70 -5.65 4.09 -9.96
C GLY A 70 -6.48 3.95 -8.69
N VAL A 71 -7.79 4.13 -8.87
CA VAL A 71 -8.84 3.89 -7.89
C VAL A 71 -10.01 3.20 -8.58
N ASP A 72 -10.69 2.28 -7.91
CA ASP A 72 -11.96 1.74 -8.40
C ASP A 72 -13.11 2.60 -7.89
N LYS A 73 -13.76 3.33 -8.82
CA LYS A 73 -14.90 4.19 -8.53
C LYS A 73 -16.15 3.41 -8.10
N SER A 74 -16.19 2.10 -8.29
CA SER A 74 -17.28 1.25 -7.79
C SER A 74 -17.21 1.04 -6.26
N LYS A 75 -16.07 1.33 -5.63
CA LYS A 75 -15.81 1.06 -4.19
C LYS A 75 -16.12 2.23 -3.26
N PHE A 76 -16.43 3.41 -3.78
CA PHE A 76 -16.76 4.59 -2.97
C PHE A 76 -17.81 5.45 -3.67
N THR A 77 -18.50 6.28 -2.89
CA THR A 77 -19.43 7.28 -3.42
C THR A 77 -18.86 8.68 -3.20
N GLY A 78 -19.33 9.64 -3.99
CA GLY A 78 -18.84 11.02 -3.90
C GLY A 78 -17.45 11.19 -4.50
N SER A 79 -16.67 12.11 -3.92
CA SER A 79 -15.34 12.51 -4.40
C SER A 79 -14.27 12.21 -3.36
N ILE A 80 -13.04 11.97 -3.83
CA ILE A 80 -11.88 11.80 -2.95
C ILE A 80 -11.47 13.17 -2.41
N THR A 81 -11.40 13.29 -1.09
CA THR A 81 -10.78 14.42 -0.41
C THR A 81 -9.30 14.13 -0.18
N TRP A 82 -8.43 15.00 -0.69
CA TRP A 82 -6.99 14.87 -0.56
C TRP A 82 -6.46 15.69 0.61
N THR A 83 -5.49 15.15 1.34
CA THR A 83 -4.76 15.85 2.40
C THR A 83 -3.25 15.74 2.14
N PRO A 84 -2.48 16.82 2.28
CA PRO A 84 -1.05 16.77 2.04
C PRO A 84 -0.33 15.94 3.10
N VAL A 85 0.66 15.15 2.65
CA VAL A 85 1.61 14.49 3.54
C VAL A 85 2.51 15.56 4.18
N THR A 86 2.65 15.50 5.51
CA THR A 86 3.42 16.49 6.28
C THR A 86 4.90 16.16 6.34
N VAL A 87 5.26 14.88 6.49
CA VAL A 87 6.63 14.39 6.50
C VAL A 87 6.68 13.11 5.67
N ALA A 88 7.52 13.09 4.63
CA ALA A 88 7.70 11.95 3.72
C ALA A 88 8.55 10.83 4.37
N PHE A 89 8.05 10.25 5.45
CA PHE A 89 8.64 9.12 6.19
C PHE A 89 7.56 8.04 6.38
N TYR A 90 6.45 8.40 7.01
CA TYR A 90 5.19 7.64 6.98
C TYR A 90 4.15 8.35 6.10
N TRP A 91 3.04 7.67 5.81
CA TRP A 91 1.83 8.32 5.29
C TRP A 91 1.15 9.16 6.38
N GLN A 92 1.83 10.22 6.81
CA GLN A 92 1.45 11.07 7.93
C GLN A 92 0.86 12.39 7.42
N PHE A 93 -0.29 12.77 7.99
CA PHE A 93 -0.96 14.05 7.74
C PHE A 93 -1.50 14.63 9.06
N SER A 94 -1.85 15.91 9.05
CA SER A 94 -2.45 16.58 10.20
C SER A 94 -3.93 16.23 10.31
N LEU A 95 -4.38 15.83 11.51
CA LEU A 95 -5.80 15.73 11.84
C LEU A 95 -6.28 17.12 12.29
N THR A 96 -7.35 17.59 11.66
CA THR A 96 -8.06 18.82 12.02
C THR A 96 -9.34 18.51 12.75
#